data_AF-A0A7C5CAP2-F1
#
_entry.id   AF-A0A7C5CAP2-F1
#
_cell.length_a   1.000
_cell.length_b   1.000
_cell.length_c   1.000
_cell.angle_alpha   90.00
_cell.angle_beta   90.00
_cell.angle_gamma   90.00
#
_symmetry.space_group_name_H-M   'P 1'
#
loop_
_entity.id
_entity.type
_entity.pdbx_description
1 polymer ?
#
loop_
_entity_poly.entity_id
_entity_poly.type
_entity_poly.pdbx_seq_one_letter_code
_entity_poly.pdbx_strand_id
1 'polypeptide(L)'
;GVPYVRLAECQTTGGYARIGSVIPADLPRIAQAPPGAQLHFEMLSWEEADRLWRAESGLIGALASRAEPLTRDPHDIADLLSYQLISGVVAGDEES
;
A
#
# COMPACT_ATOMS: atom_id res chain seq x y z
N GLY A 1 -21.59 -17.31 6.40
CA GLY A 1 -20.68 -16.80 5.37
C GLY A 1 -19.56 -16.04 6.04
N VAL A 2 -18.35 -16.04 5.48
CA VAL A 2 -17.23 -15.23 5.96
C VAL A 2 -17.17 -13.99 5.05
N PRO A 3 -17.24 -12.76 5.60
CA PRO A 3 -17.11 -11.56 4.79
C PRO A 3 -15.68 -11.45 4.23
N TYR A 4 -15.56 -11.06 2.97
CA TYR A 4 -14.27 -10.81 2.32
C TYR A 4 -14.29 -9.46 1.59
N VAL A 5 -13.15 -8.77 1.60
CA VAL A 5 -13.00 -7.50 0.90
C VAL A 5 -12.54 -7.78 -0.53
N ARG A 6 -13.25 -7.18 -1.49
CA ARG A 6 -12.86 -7.26 -2.89
C ARG A 6 -11.84 -6.17 -3.22
N LEU A 7 -10.66 -6.57 -3.66
CA LEU A 7 -9.60 -5.68 -4.14
C LEU A 7 -9.56 -5.66 -5.67
N ALA A 8 -8.53 -5.03 -6.25
CA ALA A 8 -8.43 -4.73 -7.68
C ALA A 8 -8.66 -5.95 -8.61
N GLU A 9 -8.23 -7.14 -8.20
CA GLU A 9 -8.24 -8.35 -9.01
C GLU A 9 -9.51 -9.23 -8.86
N CYS A 10 -10.55 -8.73 -8.20
CA CYS A 10 -11.77 -9.53 -7.98
C CYS A 10 -12.70 -9.54 -9.22
N GLN A 11 -13.30 -10.70 -9.52
CA GLN A 11 -14.26 -10.88 -10.63
C GLN A 11 -15.35 -9.82 -10.70
N THR A 12 -15.58 -9.20 -11.85
CA THR A 12 -16.58 -8.12 -12.02
C THR A 12 -18.03 -8.56 -11.74
N THR A 13 -18.32 -9.86 -11.81
CA THR A 13 -19.64 -10.44 -11.51
C THR A 13 -19.62 -11.18 -10.17
N GLY A 14 -20.62 -10.94 -9.31
CA GLY A 14 -20.78 -11.68 -8.06
C GLY A 14 -22.24 -11.70 -7.59
N GLY A 15 -22.75 -12.87 -7.22
CA GLY A 15 -24.12 -13.08 -6.72
C GLY A 15 -24.27 -12.94 -5.20
N TYR A 16 -23.23 -12.47 -4.50
CA TYR A 16 -23.23 -12.32 -3.04
C TYR A 16 -23.68 -10.93 -2.61
N ALA A 17 -24.41 -10.86 -1.50
CA ALA A 17 -24.89 -9.60 -0.93
C ALA A 17 -23.71 -8.71 -0.53
N ARG A 18 -23.68 -7.46 -1.03
CA ARG A 18 -22.70 -6.45 -0.65
C ARG A 18 -23.19 -5.69 0.58
N ILE A 19 -22.53 -5.90 1.72
CA ILE A 19 -22.87 -5.25 3.00
C ILE A 19 -22.34 -3.81 3.13
N GLY A 20 -21.38 -3.42 2.28
CA GLY A 20 -20.77 -2.09 2.29
C GLY A 20 -19.64 -1.94 1.27
N SER A 21 -18.98 -0.79 1.27
CA SER A 21 -17.78 -0.50 0.48
C SER A 21 -16.75 0.19 1.36
N VAL A 22 -15.49 -0.22 1.25
CA VAL A 22 -14.37 0.48 1.87
C VAL A 22 -13.98 1.67 0.99
N ILE A 23 -13.63 2.80 1.60
CA ILE A 23 -13.17 3.97 0.86
C ILE A 23 -11.78 3.73 0.24
N PRO A 24 -11.46 4.34 -0.92
CA PRO A 24 -10.17 4.14 -1.56
C PRO A 24 -8.96 4.48 -0.68
N ALA A 25 -9.10 5.45 0.23
CA ALA A 25 -8.04 5.85 1.16
C ALA A 25 -7.59 4.72 2.13
N ASP A 26 -8.47 3.77 2.44
CA ASP A 26 -8.17 2.66 3.36
C ASP A 26 -7.81 1.34 2.64
N LEU A 27 -8.00 1.26 1.32
CA LEU A 27 -7.66 0.06 0.55
C LEU A 27 -6.19 -0.37 0.71
N PRO A 28 -5.19 0.54 0.75
CA PRO A 28 -3.80 0.12 0.98
C PRO A 28 -3.60 -0.56 2.33
N ARG A 29 -4.34 -0.18 3.37
CA ARG A 29 -4.24 -0.79 4.71
C ARG A 29 -4.74 -2.23 4.70
N ILE A 30 -5.79 -2.49 3.92
CA ILE A 30 -6.33 -3.85 3.73
C ILE A 30 -5.40 -4.68 2.86
N ALA A 31 -4.88 -4.10 1.76
CA ALA A 31 -3.99 -4.79 0.84
C ALA A 31 -2.64 -5.19 1.47
N GLN A 32 -2.17 -4.43 2.46
CA GLN A 32 -0.91 -4.68 3.18
C GLN A 32 -1.11 -5.41 4.51
N ALA A 33 -2.33 -5.84 4.84
CA ALA A 33 -2.59 -6.57 6.08
C ALA A 33 -2.08 -8.03 5.97
N PRO A 34 -1.29 -8.52 6.95
CA PRO A 34 -0.82 -9.90 6.91
C PRO A 34 -1.97 -10.90 7.11
N PRO A 35 -1.81 -12.15 6.66
CA PRO A 35 -2.76 -13.22 6.95
C PRO A 35 -3.03 -13.31 8.47
N GLY A 36 -4.32 -13.36 8.84
CA GLY A 36 -4.75 -13.40 10.24
C GLY A 36 -4.80 -12.05 10.95
N ALA A 37 -4.48 -10.94 10.28
CA ALA A 37 -4.67 -9.60 10.83
C ALA A 37 -6.15 -9.35 11.20
N GLN A 38 -6.37 -8.76 12.38
CA GLN A 38 -7.71 -8.36 12.80
C GLN A 38 -8.06 -7.01 12.17
N LEU A 39 -9.10 -6.99 11.35
CA LEU A 39 -9.65 -5.79 10.73
C LEU A 39 -10.95 -5.38 11.44
N HIS A 40 -11.02 -4.12 11.86
CA HIS A 40 -12.23 -3.53 12.42
C HIS A 40 -12.76 -2.49 11.44
N PHE A 41 -14.03 -2.61 11.08
CA PHE A 41 -14.70 -1.67 10.19
C PHE A 41 -15.50 -0.67 11.00
N GLU A 42 -15.35 0.60 10.66
CA GLU A 42 -16.16 1.69 11.17
C GLU A 42 -17.05 2.23 10.05
N MET A 43 -18.30 2.54 10.40
CA MET A 43 -19.21 3.18 9.46
C MET A 43 -18.99 4.69 9.50
N LEU A 44 -18.78 5.26 8.31
CA LEU A 44 -18.48 6.69 8.15
C LEU A 44 -19.64 7.40 7.47
N SER A 45 -19.79 8.69 7.78
CA SER A 45 -20.64 9.59 7.02
C SER A 45 -20.00 9.97 5.68
N TRP A 46 -20.79 10.56 4.78
CA TRP A 46 -20.27 11.08 3.52
C TRP A 46 -19.26 12.22 3.73
N GLU A 47 -19.51 13.09 4.71
CA GLU A 47 -18.62 14.19 5.06
C GLU A 47 -17.28 13.69 5.61
N GLU A 48 -17.29 12.59 6.37
CA GLU A 48 -16.07 11.92 6.83
C GLU A 48 -15.29 11.31 5.67
N ALA A 49 -15.97 10.62 4.76
CA ALA A 49 -15.36 10.04 3.58
C ALA A 49 -14.71 11.11 2.68
N ASP A 50 -15.38 12.24 2.45
CA ASP A 50 -14.86 13.36 1.65
C ASP A 50 -13.64 14.01 2.31
N ARG A 51 -13.64 14.16 3.64
CA ARG A 51 -12.47 14.70 4.37
C ARG A 51 -11.26 13.78 4.31
N LEU A 52 -11.48 12.46 4.28
CA LEU A 52 -10.41 11.46 4.19
C LEU A 52 -9.89 11.28 2.77
N TRP A 53 -10.67 11.70 1.77
CA TRP A 53 -10.27 11.61 0.38
C TRP A 53 -8.97 12.39 0.11
N ARG A 54 -8.03 11.71 -0.56
CA ARG A 54 -6.80 12.32 -1.07
C ARG A 54 -6.66 11.95 -2.53
N ALA A 55 -6.49 12.96 -3.39
CA ALA A 55 -6.14 12.72 -4.77
C ALA A 55 -4.79 12.01 -4.86
N GLU A 56 -4.66 11.07 -5.80
CA GLU A 56 -3.43 10.31 -6.03
C GLU A 56 -2.22 11.21 -6.23
N SER A 57 -2.35 12.28 -7.02
CA SER A 57 -1.29 13.27 -7.23
C SER A 57 -0.82 13.93 -5.92
N GLY A 58 -1.74 14.14 -4.96
CA GLY A 58 -1.42 14.68 -3.65
C GLY A 58 -0.65 13.71 -2.77
N LEU A 59 -0.98 12.41 -2.85
CA LEU A 59 -0.24 11.35 -2.17
C LEU A 59 1.18 11.22 -2.73
N ILE A 60 1.31 11.16 -4.06
CA ILE A 60 2.62 11.07 -4.75
C ILE A 60 3.47 12.29 -4.41
N GLY A 61 2.90 13.50 -4.46
CA GLY A 61 3.62 14.72 -4.10
C GLY A 61 4.12 14.73 -2.65
N ALA A 62 3.31 14.25 -1.71
CA ALA A 62 3.70 14.15 -0.30
C ALA A 62 4.78 13.08 -0.04
N LEU A 63 4.81 12.00 -0.82
CA LEU A 63 5.87 10.99 -0.75
C LEU A 63 7.17 11.54 -1.37
N ALA A 64 7.07 12.18 -2.53
CA ALA A 64 8.20 12.76 -3.23
C ALA A 64 8.91 13.85 -2.41
N SER A 65 8.17 14.66 -1.65
CA SER A 65 8.77 15.68 -0.78
C SER A 65 9.56 15.12 0.40
N ARG A 66 9.38 13.83 0.71
CA ARG A 66 10.08 13.11 1.78
C ARG A 66 11.18 12.20 1.25
N ALA A 67 11.31 12.06 -0.07
CA ALA A 67 12.36 11.27 -0.68
C ALA A 67 13.64 12.11 -0.74
N GLU A 68 14.71 11.61 -0.13
CA GLU A 68 16.05 12.17 -0.33
C GLU A 68 16.70 11.49 -1.55
N PRO A 69 17.32 12.24 -2.47
CA PRO A 69 18.06 11.65 -3.57
C PRO A 69 19.19 10.78 -3.04
N LEU A 70 19.16 9.48 -3.35
CA LEU A 70 20.28 8.56 -3.10
C LEU A 70 21.30 8.68 -4.25
N THR A 71 21.67 9.90 -4.61
CA THR A 71 22.67 10.15 -5.65
C THR A 71 24.04 9.95 -5.03
N ARG A 72 24.61 8.76 -5.20
CA ARG A 72 26.04 8.52 -4.96
C ARG A 72 26.71 8.60 -6.32
N ASP A 73 27.64 9.53 -6.51
CA ASP A 73 28.47 9.56 -7.71
C ASP A 73 29.37 8.32 -7.69
N PRO A 74 29.28 7.41 -8.68
CA PRO A 74 30.14 6.23 -8.75
C PRO A 74 31.64 6.56 -8.73
N HIS A 75 32.04 7.75 -9.19
CA HIS A 75 33.43 8.19 -9.19
C HIS A 75 33.96 8.54 -7.78
N ASP A 76 33.08 8.82 -6.82
CA ASP A 76 33.42 9.09 -5.42
C ASP A 76 33.42 7.81 -4.56
N ILE A 77 33.09 6.66 -5.14
CA ILE A 77 33.03 5.36 -4.46
C ILE A 77 34.34 4.61 -4.72
N ALA A 78 35.25 4.65 -3.74
CA ALA A 78 36.62 4.14 -3.86
C ALA A 78 36.72 2.63 -4.20
N ASP A 79 35.70 1.83 -3.90
CA ASP A 79 35.65 0.41 -4.25
C ASP A 79 34.21 -0.05 -4.51
N LEU A 80 33.71 0.20 -5.72
CA LEU A 80 32.36 -0.22 -6.14
C LEU A 80 32.08 -1.72 -5.96
N LEU A 81 33.11 -2.57 -5.99
CA LEU A 81 32.98 -4.03 -5.88
C LEU A 81 32.82 -4.51 -4.43
N SER A 82 33.16 -3.67 -3.44
CA SER A 82 32.94 -3.97 -2.03
C SER A 82 31.56 -3.54 -1.51
N TYR A 83 30.79 -2.77 -2.28
CA TYR A 83 29.45 -2.32 -1.87
C TYR A 83 28.37 -3.30 -2.34
N GLN A 84 27.51 -3.74 -1.41
CA GLN A 84 26.20 -4.32 -1.73
C GLN A 84 25.30 -3.20 -2.27
N LEU A 85 25.39 -2.91 -3.56
CA LEU A 85 24.52 -1.93 -4.25
C LEU A 85 23.06 -2.38 -4.34
N ILE A 86 22.78 -3.61 -3.90
CA ILE A 86 21.45 -4.16 -3.71
C ILE A 86 21.00 -3.80 -2.29
N SER A 87 20.71 -2.52 -2.05
CA SER A 87 20.02 -2.13 -0.80
C SER A 87 18.55 -2.57 -0.91
N GLY A 88 18.32 -3.85 -0.62
CA GLY A 88 17.07 -4.54 -0.35
C GLY A 88 15.76 -3.88 -0.78
N VAL A 89 15.22 -4.33 -1.92
CA VAL A 89 13.82 -4.79 -1.92
C VAL A 89 13.90 -6.26 -1.51
N VAL A 90 13.48 -6.57 -0.29
CA VAL A 90 13.21 -7.96 0.08
C VAL A 90 11.87 -8.29 -0.56
N ALA A 91 11.88 -9.05 -1.65
CA ALA A 91 10.73 -9.89 -1.97
C ALA A 91 10.58 -10.83 -0.77
N GLY A 92 9.51 -10.63 0.00
CA GLY A 92 9.26 -11.36 1.24
C GLY A 92 8.88 -12.80 0.95
N ASP A 93 9.83 -13.58 0.48
CA ASP A 93 9.65 -14.98 0.15
C ASP A 93 10.67 -15.79 0.97
N GLU A 94 10.14 -16.72 1.76
CA GLU A 94 10.78 -17.89 2.39
C GLU A 94 11.59 -17.66 3.69
N GLU A 95 11.41 -18.39 4.80
CA GLU A 95 10.46 -19.45 5.19
C GLU A 95 10.66 -19.79 6.69
N SER A 96 9.66 -20.48 7.28
CA SER A 96 9.67 -21.29 8.52
C SER A 96 9.32 -20.64 9.86
#